data_AF-A0A941VUM2-F1
#
_entry.id   AF-A0A941VUM2-F1
#
_cell.length_a   1.000
_cell.length_b   1.000
_cell.length_c   1.000
_cell.angle_alpha   90.00
_cell.angle_beta   90.00
_cell.angle_gamma   90.00
#
_symmetry.space_group_name_H-M   'P 1'
#
loop_
_entity.id
_entity.type
_entity.pdbx_description
1 polymer ?
#
loop_
_entity_poly.entity_id
_entity_poly.type
_entity_poly.pdbx_seq_one_letter_code
_entity_poly.pdbx_strand_id
1 'polypeptide(L)'
;LAARARDGVRVRVMTDWLGSFGTSRRFWRGLRQAGVEVRLFGPPDLWNLRRNLTRNHRKLVVVDGEWAVTGGWCIGDEWAGDPARDRQPWRDTGVVLDGPAAAVLDQAFGLVWGRIGTPLPPDELVAEVPERGDAEVRVLAGEPGGARASSMLELLLAAVQERVWITDAYLVAPRGLFRSLLDAARQGVDVRLLVPGTSDLPHIRNLTRTGYRDLLESGVRIFEWRGSMLHAKSVVADGRWVRIGSTNLNLSSLIANYELDILIENEAFAQQMEAQFRRDLDHSVEVRYSRRPLFRDSIAFQVPDGATDEHRPGFRERRRRAVVALRAAISGSERVLFLQRIVGLAVLAVLLLVFPRATGLVLGLLVVWVALTTVVDAVVARRRNARLPAGSVSR
;
A
#
# COMPACT_ATOMS: atom_id res chain seq x y z
N LEU A 1 16.00 12.51 -20.56
CA LEU A 1 16.81 11.26 -20.47
C LEU A 1 17.64 11.02 -21.73
N ALA A 2 17.05 10.69 -22.89
CA ALA A 2 17.81 10.38 -24.11
C ALA A 2 18.72 11.51 -24.64
N ALA A 3 18.36 12.78 -24.45
CA ALA A 3 19.25 13.89 -24.77
C ALA A 3 20.50 13.88 -23.87
N ARG A 4 20.32 13.86 -22.55
CA ARG A 4 21.41 13.80 -21.57
C ARG A 4 22.33 12.60 -21.73
N ALA A 5 21.78 11.42 -22.04
CA ALA A 5 22.59 10.24 -22.32
C ALA A 5 23.49 10.42 -23.56
N ARG A 6 22.99 11.10 -24.61
CA ARG A 6 23.80 11.47 -25.78
C ARG A 6 24.86 12.53 -25.48
N ASP A 7 24.61 13.38 -24.48
CA ASP A 7 25.58 14.35 -23.96
C ASP A 7 26.63 13.71 -23.04
N GLY A 8 26.64 12.38 -22.87
CA GLY A 8 27.62 11.65 -22.06
C GLY A 8 27.23 11.45 -20.59
N VAL A 9 26.03 11.89 -20.18
CA VAL A 9 25.54 11.65 -18.81
C VAL A 9 25.15 10.18 -18.65
N ARG A 10 25.59 9.55 -17.55
CA ARG A 10 25.16 8.18 -17.21
C ARG A 10 23.71 8.20 -16.75
N VAL A 11 22.82 7.54 -17.50
CA VAL A 11 21.39 7.50 -17.20
C VAL A 11 20.94 6.06 -16.94
N ARG A 12 20.38 5.83 -15.75
CA ARG A 12 19.85 4.55 -15.30
C ARG A 12 18.32 4.63 -15.20
N VAL A 13 17.61 3.68 -15.81
CA VAL A 13 16.16 3.58 -15.73
C VAL A 13 15.77 2.18 -15.29
N MET A 14 15.09 2.08 -14.16
CA MET A 14 14.47 0.85 -13.70
C MET A 14 12.95 1.00 -13.75
N THR A 15 12.28 -0.01 -14.28
CA THR A 15 10.80 -0.05 -14.32
C THR A 15 10.31 -1.41 -13.88
N ASP A 16 9.12 -1.46 -13.29
CA ASP A 16 8.45 -2.69 -12.92
C ASP A 16 7.76 -3.32 -14.13
N TRP A 17 7.94 -4.63 -14.34
CA TRP A 17 7.42 -5.34 -15.51
C TRP A 17 5.90 -5.20 -15.66
N LEU A 18 5.15 -5.44 -14.59
CA LEU A 18 3.69 -5.40 -14.64
C LEU A 18 3.18 -3.95 -14.76
N GLY A 19 3.88 -2.99 -14.13
CA GLY A 19 3.55 -1.56 -14.18
C GLY A 19 3.85 -0.93 -15.53
N SER A 20 4.78 -1.51 -16.31
CA SER A 20 5.15 -1.05 -17.64
C SER A 20 4.75 -2.01 -18.76
N PHE A 21 3.83 -2.94 -18.48
CA PHE A 21 3.37 -3.94 -19.45
C PHE A 21 2.78 -3.29 -20.71
N GLY A 22 2.09 -2.16 -20.57
CA GLY A 22 1.54 -1.39 -21.68
C GLY A 22 2.56 -0.54 -22.46
N THR A 23 3.79 -0.38 -21.95
CA THR A 23 4.80 0.47 -22.60
C THR A 23 5.45 -0.27 -23.77
N SER A 24 5.40 0.33 -24.96
CA SER A 24 5.89 -0.32 -26.18
C SER A 24 7.37 -0.69 -26.12
N ARG A 25 7.74 -1.81 -26.77
CA ARG A 25 9.16 -2.20 -26.94
C ARG A 25 9.97 -1.15 -27.70
N ARG A 26 9.32 -0.36 -28.58
CA ARG A 26 9.97 0.73 -29.33
C ARG A 26 10.43 1.85 -28.42
N PHE A 27 9.63 2.23 -27.43
CA PHE A 27 9.99 3.22 -26.42
C PHE A 27 11.28 2.83 -25.68
N TRP A 28 11.30 1.61 -25.13
CA TRP A 28 12.48 1.11 -24.41
C TRP A 28 13.71 0.95 -25.31
N ARG A 29 13.51 0.59 -26.58
CA ARG A 29 14.60 0.49 -27.56
C ARG A 29 15.21 1.87 -27.86
N GLY A 30 14.39 2.89 -28.02
CA GLY A 30 14.85 4.26 -28.26
C GLY A 30 15.71 4.79 -27.12
N LEU A 31 15.33 4.52 -25.86
CA LEU A 31 16.16 4.87 -24.70
C LEU A 31 17.51 4.16 -24.72
N ARG A 32 17.52 2.84 -24.95
CA ARG A 32 18.77 2.07 -25.01
C ARG A 32 19.70 2.53 -26.14
N GLN A 33 19.14 2.83 -27.32
CA GLN A 33 19.90 3.35 -28.46
C GLN A 33 20.53 4.73 -28.17
N ALA A 34 19.91 5.52 -27.29
CA ALA A 34 20.45 6.80 -26.86
C ALA A 34 21.50 6.70 -25.75
N GLY A 35 21.88 5.48 -25.32
CA GLY A 35 22.86 5.26 -24.25
C GLY A 35 22.26 5.12 -22.84
N VAL A 36 20.93 5.09 -22.70
CA VAL A 36 20.28 4.87 -21.39
C VAL A 36 20.31 3.39 -21.04
N GLU A 37 20.76 3.07 -19.83
CA GLU A 37 20.70 1.71 -19.32
C GLU A 37 19.33 1.44 -18.68
N VAL A 38 18.61 0.47 -19.24
CA VAL A 38 17.23 0.16 -18.84
C VAL A 38 17.13 -1.26 -18.31
N ARG A 39 16.69 -1.40 -17.05
CA ARG A 39 16.40 -2.69 -16.40
C ARG A 39 14.92 -2.85 -16.05
N LEU A 40 14.46 -4.09 -16.17
CA LEU A 40 13.09 -4.49 -15.91
C LEU A 40 13.04 -5.30 -14.62
N PHE A 41 12.38 -4.78 -13.61
CA PHE A 41 12.18 -5.45 -12.34
C PHE A 41 11.04 -6.47 -12.47
N GLY A 42 11.25 -7.68 -11.94
CA GLY A 42 10.22 -8.70 -11.81
C GLY A 42 9.56 -9.19 -13.12
N PRO A 43 10.28 -9.45 -14.22
CA PRO A 43 9.68 -10.12 -15.37
C PRO A 43 9.13 -11.50 -14.94
N PRO A 44 8.03 -11.98 -15.55
CA PRO A 44 7.32 -13.17 -15.11
C PRO A 44 8.24 -14.38 -15.08
N ASP A 45 8.20 -15.08 -13.96
CA ASP A 45 9.02 -16.24 -13.68
C ASP A 45 8.10 -17.45 -13.44
N LEU A 46 8.11 -18.39 -14.39
CA LEU A 46 7.29 -19.60 -14.31
C LEU A 46 7.66 -20.49 -13.12
N TRP A 47 8.74 -20.21 -12.41
CA TRP A 47 9.24 -21.01 -11.29
C TRP A 47 9.24 -20.24 -9.96
N ASN A 48 8.76 -19.00 -9.90
CA ASN A 48 8.80 -18.22 -8.66
C ASN A 48 7.53 -17.36 -8.46
N LEU A 49 6.51 -17.95 -7.83
CA LEU A 49 5.25 -17.26 -7.55
C LEU A 49 5.43 -16.04 -6.63
N ARG A 50 6.27 -16.14 -5.59
CA ARG A 50 6.52 -15.02 -4.67
C ARG A 50 7.12 -13.82 -5.39
N ARG A 51 8.06 -14.05 -6.31
CA ARG A 51 8.65 -13.02 -7.16
C ARG A 51 7.60 -12.38 -8.08
N ASN A 52 6.70 -13.17 -8.65
CA ASN A 52 5.62 -12.66 -9.51
C ASN A 52 4.59 -11.80 -8.75
N LEU A 53 4.42 -12.04 -7.45
CA LEU A 53 3.53 -11.26 -6.59
C LEU A 53 4.20 -10.00 -6.00
N THR A 54 5.53 -9.93 -6.06
CA THR A 54 6.31 -8.80 -5.55
C THR A 54 6.47 -7.74 -6.63
N ARG A 55 6.14 -6.49 -6.31
CA ARG A 55 6.30 -5.36 -7.22
C ARG A 55 7.42 -4.43 -6.77
N ASN A 56 8.08 -3.78 -7.74
CA ASN A 56 8.79 -2.54 -7.45
C ASN A 56 7.82 -1.39 -7.64
N HIS A 57 7.37 -0.82 -6.53
CA HIS A 57 6.34 0.21 -6.52
C HIS A 57 6.91 1.59 -6.10
N ARG A 58 8.24 1.69 -5.96
CA ARG A 58 8.96 2.94 -5.69
C ARG A 58 8.88 3.89 -6.88
N LYS A 59 8.68 5.18 -6.63
CA LYS A 59 8.80 6.23 -7.65
C LYS A 59 9.84 7.23 -7.20
N LEU A 60 10.92 7.27 -7.95
CA LEU A 60 12.13 7.96 -7.56
C LEU A 60 12.84 8.45 -8.81
N VAL A 61 13.27 9.71 -8.77
CA VAL A 61 14.27 10.27 -9.67
C VAL A 61 15.36 10.84 -8.79
N VAL A 62 16.61 10.46 -9.04
CA VAL A 62 17.79 11.04 -8.39
C VAL A 62 18.71 11.60 -9.47
N VAL A 63 19.29 12.75 -9.19
CA VAL A 63 20.28 13.42 -10.04
C VAL A 63 21.53 13.64 -9.20
N ASP A 64 22.64 13.08 -9.68
CA ASP A 64 23.99 13.21 -9.11
C ASP A 64 24.11 12.86 -7.62
N GLY A 65 23.17 12.08 -7.06
CA GLY A 65 23.10 11.80 -5.63
C GLY A 65 22.75 13.00 -4.74
N GLU A 66 22.59 14.20 -5.30
CA GLU A 66 22.37 15.44 -4.56
C GLU A 66 20.92 15.90 -4.57
N TRP A 67 20.16 15.58 -5.63
CA TRP A 67 18.77 15.97 -5.80
C TRP A 67 17.90 14.75 -6.00
N ALA A 68 16.78 14.68 -5.30
CA ALA A 68 15.83 13.59 -5.45
C ALA A 68 14.38 14.08 -5.48
N VAL A 69 13.58 13.38 -6.27
CA VAL A 69 12.12 13.53 -6.31
C VAL A 69 11.49 12.17 -6.03
N THR A 70 10.59 12.12 -5.05
CA THR A 70 9.85 10.90 -4.68
C THR A 70 8.38 11.22 -4.39
N GLY A 71 7.53 10.20 -4.25
CA GLY A 71 6.11 10.37 -3.93
C GLY A 71 5.21 9.26 -4.48
N GLY A 72 3.93 9.57 -4.63
CA GLY A 72 2.93 8.63 -5.14
C GLY A 72 2.87 8.54 -6.67
N TRP A 73 3.42 9.55 -7.36
CA TRP A 73 3.24 9.81 -8.78
C TRP A 73 3.93 8.80 -9.69
N CYS A 74 3.34 8.52 -10.85
CA CYS A 74 3.96 7.74 -11.92
C CYS A 74 4.19 8.62 -13.16
N ILE A 75 5.06 8.17 -14.06
CA ILE A 75 5.18 8.74 -15.40
C ILE A 75 4.10 8.10 -16.28
N GLY A 76 2.97 8.78 -16.39
CA GLY A 76 1.82 8.30 -17.14
C GLY A 76 0.93 9.44 -17.62
N ASP A 77 0.23 9.15 -18.69
CA ASP A 77 -0.74 10.00 -19.37
C ASP A 77 -1.89 10.43 -18.43
N GLU A 78 -2.21 9.57 -17.47
CA GLU A 78 -3.22 9.74 -16.44
C GLU A 78 -2.80 10.82 -15.41
N TRP A 79 -1.52 10.88 -15.07
CA TRP A 79 -0.96 11.91 -14.18
C TRP A 79 -0.80 13.25 -14.92
N ALA A 80 -0.44 13.22 -16.20
CA ALA A 80 -0.31 14.42 -17.01
C ALA A 80 -1.67 15.08 -17.33
N GLY A 81 -2.72 14.27 -17.48
CA GLY A 81 -3.97 14.72 -18.07
C GLY A 81 -3.84 14.98 -19.57
N ASP A 82 -4.96 15.29 -20.21
CA ASP A 82 -5.01 15.74 -21.60
C ASP A 82 -6.30 16.56 -21.79
N PRO A 83 -6.22 17.91 -21.76
CA PRO A 83 -7.38 18.77 -21.97
C PRO A 83 -8.05 18.56 -23.33
N ALA A 84 -7.29 18.19 -24.37
CA ALA A 84 -7.85 17.95 -25.71
C ALA A 84 -8.69 16.66 -25.77
N ARG A 85 -8.56 15.78 -24.77
CA ARG A 85 -9.35 14.55 -24.61
C ARG A 85 -10.27 14.59 -23.39
N ASP A 86 -10.49 15.77 -22.80
CA ASP A 86 -11.25 15.95 -21.55
C ASP A 86 -10.77 15.03 -20.41
N ARG A 87 -9.47 14.77 -20.36
CA ARG A 87 -8.86 13.93 -19.33
C ARG A 87 -8.21 14.81 -18.27
N GLN A 88 -8.86 14.94 -17.12
CA GLN A 88 -8.25 15.63 -15.98
C GLN A 88 -7.08 14.82 -15.40
N PRO A 89 -5.98 15.48 -14.99
CA PRO A 89 -4.83 14.82 -14.38
C PRO A 89 -5.22 14.17 -13.05
N TRP A 90 -4.55 13.08 -12.69
CA TRP A 90 -4.67 12.50 -11.35
C TRP A 90 -4.08 13.42 -10.29
N ARG A 91 -4.77 13.55 -9.16
CA ARG A 91 -4.28 14.30 -8.00
C ARG A 91 -3.31 13.43 -7.21
N ASP A 92 -2.03 13.78 -7.26
CA ASP A 92 -0.97 13.06 -6.56
C ASP A 92 0.05 14.03 -5.95
N THR A 93 0.79 13.59 -4.95
CA THR A 93 1.78 14.41 -4.22
C THR A 93 3.18 13.83 -4.42
N GLY A 94 4.08 14.69 -4.88
CA GLY A 94 5.52 14.46 -4.90
C GLY A 94 6.24 15.47 -4.03
N VAL A 95 7.48 15.15 -3.68
CA VAL A 95 8.38 16.01 -2.90
C VAL A 95 9.73 16.02 -3.58
N VAL A 96 10.30 17.22 -3.68
CA VAL A 96 11.67 17.45 -4.12
C VAL A 96 12.51 17.71 -2.88
N LEU A 97 13.66 17.07 -2.79
CA LEU A 97 14.61 17.29 -1.72
C LEU A 97 16.03 17.33 -2.27
N ASP A 98 16.90 18.06 -1.58
CA ASP A 98 18.34 18.04 -1.76
C ASP A 98 19.05 17.79 -0.43
N GLY A 99 20.35 17.53 -0.49
CA GLY A 99 21.15 17.21 0.70
C GLY A 99 21.28 15.71 0.97
N PRO A 100 21.68 15.31 2.19
CA PRO A 100 22.07 13.92 2.51
C PRO A 100 20.98 12.88 2.23
N ALA A 101 19.71 13.25 2.37
CA ALA A 101 18.60 12.34 2.09
C ALA A 101 18.51 11.94 0.62
N ALA A 102 18.93 12.79 -0.33
CA ALA A 102 18.99 12.43 -1.75
C ALA A 102 20.02 11.31 -2.01
N ALA A 103 21.18 11.36 -1.35
CA ALA A 103 22.19 10.30 -1.45
C ALA A 103 21.69 8.97 -0.88
N VAL A 104 20.95 9.00 0.23
CA VAL A 104 20.32 7.79 0.79
C VAL A 104 19.28 7.20 -0.17
N LEU A 105 18.49 8.05 -0.86
CA LEU A 105 17.55 7.60 -1.89
C LEU A 105 18.28 6.99 -3.09
N ASP A 106 19.42 7.56 -3.50
CA ASP A 106 20.25 7.02 -4.58
C ASP A 106 20.83 5.65 -4.22
N GLN A 107 21.34 5.50 -2.99
CA GLN A 107 21.77 4.19 -2.47
C GLN A 107 20.62 3.18 -2.47
N ALA A 108 19.41 3.59 -2.08
CA ALA A 108 18.23 2.71 -2.13
C ALA A 108 17.86 2.27 -3.55
N PHE A 109 18.10 3.12 -4.57
CA PHE A 109 18.00 2.76 -5.98
C PHE A 109 19.10 1.77 -6.37
N GLY A 110 20.37 2.07 -6.05
CA GLY A 110 21.54 1.25 -6.36
C GLY A 110 21.45 -0.17 -5.80
N LEU A 111 20.90 -0.32 -4.58
CA LEU A 111 20.66 -1.63 -3.96
C LEU A 111 19.70 -2.50 -4.78
N VAL A 112 18.57 -1.95 -5.24
CA VAL A 112 17.62 -2.71 -6.07
C VAL A 112 18.19 -2.94 -7.46
N TRP A 113 18.90 -1.95 -8.01
CA TRP A 113 19.59 -2.07 -9.29
C TRP A 113 20.56 -3.27 -9.31
N GLY A 114 21.41 -3.40 -8.29
CA GLY A 114 22.35 -4.51 -8.13
C GLY A 114 21.70 -5.85 -7.79
N ARG A 115 20.46 -5.88 -7.29
CA ARG A 115 19.71 -7.14 -7.10
C ARG A 115 19.21 -7.73 -8.41
N ILE A 116 18.97 -6.90 -9.44
CA ILE A 116 18.40 -7.32 -10.73
C ILE A 116 19.44 -7.36 -11.86
N GLY A 117 20.72 -7.15 -11.57
CA GLY A 117 21.83 -7.19 -12.54
C GLY A 117 23.14 -6.73 -11.90
N THR A 118 24.10 -6.29 -12.71
CA THR A 118 25.39 -5.79 -12.18
C THR A 118 25.18 -4.55 -11.28
N PRO A 119 25.77 -4.49 -10.07
CA PRO A 119 25.73 -3.32 -9.21
C PRO A 119 26.22 -2.04 -9.91
N LEU A 120 25.82 -0.88 -9.40
CA LEU A 120 26.40 0.39 -9.84
C LEU A 120 27.89 0.44 -9.44
N PRO A 121 28.75 1.05 -10.27
CA PRO A 121 30.11 1.37 -9.88
C PRO A 121 30.14 2.22 -8.59
N PRO A 122 31.08 1.98 -7.66
CA PRO A 122 31.17 2.76 -6.43
C PRO A 122 31.33 4.27 -6.65
N ASP A 123 31.96 4.70 -7.75
CA ASP A 123 32.14 6.10 -8.13
C ASP A 123 30.86 6.76 -8.67
N GLU A 124 29.80 6.00 -8.94
CA GLU A 124 28.47 6.55 -9.28
C GLU A 124 27.63 6.89 -8.04
N LEU A 125 28.00 6.42 -6.84
CA LEU A 125 27.26 6.67 -5.61
C LEU A 125 27.97 7.72 -4.76
N VAL A 126 27.28 8.83 -4.49
CA VAL A 126 27.83 9.89 -3.63
C VAL A 126 27.87 9.43 -2.18
N ALA A 127 29.06 9.48 -1.58
CA ALA A 127 29.28 9.09 -0.19
C ALA A 127 28.90 10.20 0.79
N GLU A 128 29.20 11.46 0.46
CA GLU A 128 29.00 12.62 1.32
C GLU A 128 28.34 13.75 0.53
N VAL A 129 27.17 14.19 0.98
CA VAL A 129 26.48 15.37 0.46
C VAL A 129 26.37 16.37 1.61
N PRO A 130 26.72 17.66 1.42
CA PRO A 130 26.56 18.67 2.45
C PRO A 130 25.11 18.79 2.92
N GLU A 131 24.92 19.07 4.21
CA GLU A 131 23.62 19.39 4.77
C GLU A 131 23.03 20.64 4.11
N ARG A 132 21.73 20.59 3.81
CA ARG A 132 20.96 21.69 3.21
C ARG A 132 19.62 21.81 3.90
N GLY A 133 19.28 23.02 4.35
CA GLY A 133 18.05 23.28 5.09
C GLY A 133 18.09 22.79 6.54
N ASP A 134 16.92 22.80 7.18
CA ASP A 134 16.72 22.51 8.60
C ASP A 134 15.74 21.34 8.84
N ALA A 135 15.27 20.68 7.79
CA ALA A 135 14.34 19.57 7.88
C ALA A 135 15.07 18.27 8.19
N GLU A 136 14.67 17.57 9.26
CA GLU A 136 15.16 16.22 9.51
C GLU A 136 14.39 15.22 8.62
N VAL A 137 15.12 14.42 7.85
CA VAL A 137 14.52 13.51 6.87
C VAL A 137 15.01 12.08 7.10
N ARG A 138 14.06 11.17 7.28
CA ARG A 138 14.30 9.72 7.35
C ARG A 138 13.75 9.04 6.10
N VAL A 139 14.64 8.43 5.33
CA VAL A 139 14.25 7.56 4.21
C VAL A 139 13.79 6.19 4.73
N LEU A 140 12.59 5.79 4.32
CA LEU A 140 11.96 4.52 4.66
C LEU A 140 11.90 3.65 3.41
N ALA A 141 13.02 3.01 3.07
CA ALA A 141 13.08 2.03 2.00
C ALA A 141 12.42 0.71 2.46
N GLY A 142 11.19 0.46 2.01
CA GLY A 142 10.42 -0.76 2.25
C GLY A 142 10.90 -1.90 1.36
N GLU A 143 11.01 -3.10 1.91
CA GLU A 143 11.36 -4.32 1.17
C GLU A 143 10.38 -5.45 1.54
N PRO A 144 10.16 -6.42 0.62
CA PRO A 144 9.25 -7.53 0.85
C PRO A 144 9.59 -8.34 2.12
N GLY A 145 8.61 -8.52 2.99
CA GLY A 145 8.75 -9.17 4.29
C GLY A 145 9.17 -8.23 5.42
N GLY A 146 9.48 -6.96 5.12
CA GLY A 146 9.66 -5.92 6.11
C GLY A 146 8.32 -5.31 6.56
N ALA A 147 8.35 -4.60 7.69
CA ALA A 147 7.18 -3.88 8.23
C ALA A 147 7.49 -2.40 8.52
N ARG A 148 8.59 -1.84 8.00
CA ARG A 148 9.09 -0.51 8.35
C ARG A 148 8.02 0.58 8.28
N ALA A 149 7.30 0.65 7.16
CA ALA A 149 6.24 1.65 6.96
C ALA A 149 5.06 1.44 7.92
N SER A 150 4.63 0.19 8.13
CA SER A 150 3.54 -0.13 9.07
C SER A 150 3.93 0.21 10.51
N SER A 151 5.12 -0.21 10.96
CA SER A 151 5.60 0.06 12.31
C SER A 151 5.80 1.55 12.58
N MET A 152 6.32 2.30 11.61
CA MET A 152 6.44 3.76 11.72
C MET A 152 5.07 4.43 11.81
N LEU A 153 4.10 4.04 10.97
CA LEU A 153 2.75 4.59 11.02
C LEU A 153 2.02 4.25 12.32
N GLU A 154 2.15 3.02 12.80
CA GLU A 154 1.57 2.59 14.09
C GLU A 154 2.20 3.36 15.26
N LEU A 155 3.52 3.59 15.24
CA LEU A 155 4.22 4.42 16.22
C LEU A 155 3.78 5.88 16.15
N LEU A 156 3.67 6.45 14.95
CA LEU A 156 3.20 7.82 14.74
C LEU A 156 1.78 8.00 15.29
N LEU A 157 0.87 7.06 15.00
CA LEU A 157 -0.51 7.08 15.50
C LEU A 157 -0.62 6.84 17.01
N ALA A 158 0.36 6.17 17.62
CA ALA A 158 0.43 6.03 19.07
C ALA A 158 1.01 7.28 19.76
N ALA A 159 1.82 8.07 19.05
CA ALA A 159 2.49 9.24 19.58
C ALA A 159 1.75 10.56 19.33
N VAL A 160 0.90 10.62 18.29
CA VAL A 160 0.15 11.83 17.91
C VAL A 160 -0.74 12.33 19.05
N GLN A 161 -0.77 13.65 19.25
CA GLN A 161 -1.49 14.28 20.36
C GLN A 161 -2.69 15.11 19.92
N GLU A 162 -2.59 15.84 18.80
CA GLU A 162 -3.60 16.81 18.39
C GLU A 162 -4.36 16.36 17.15
N ARG A 163 -3.65 16.03 16.08
CA ARG A 163 -4.28 15.70 14.78
C ARG A 163 -3.42 14.85 13.89
N VAL A 164 -4.07 13.99 13.10
CA VAL A 164 -3.42 13.23 12.02
C VAL A 164 -4.32 13.19 10.81
N TRP A 165 -3.83 13.74 9.70
CA TRP A 165 -4.55 13.81 8.44
C TRP A 165 -3.85 12.94 7.41
N ILE A 166 -4.59 12.01 6.83
CA ILE A 166 -4.07 10.96 5.96
C ILE A 166 -4.77 11.06 4.62
N THR A 167 -3.99 11.11 3.55
CA THR A 167 -4.45 10.95 2.18
C THR A 167 -3.95 9.61 1.68
N ASP A 168 -4.85 8.71 1.28
CA ASP A 168 -4.46 7.40 0.76
C ASP A 168 -5.39 6.92 -0.36
N ALA A 169 -4.79 6.42 -1.44
CA ALA A 169 -5.52 5.93 -2.61
C ALA A 169 -6.29 4.62 -2.37
N TYR A 170 -5.87 3.78 -1.41
CA TYR A 170 -6.40 2.43 -1.22
C TYR A 170 -6.39 2.01 0.26
N LEU A 171 -7.20 2.69 1.06
CA LEU A 171 -7.32 2.40 2.49
C LEU A 171 -7.92 1.01 2.74
N VAL A 172 -7.04 0.02 2.88
CA VAL A 172 -7.34 -1.37 3.26
C VAL A 172 -6.34 -1.78 4.34
N ALA A 173 -6.33 -0.99 5.42
CA ALA A 173 -5.32 -1.06 6.45
C ALA A 173 -5.29 -2.44 7.13
N PRO A 174 -4.10 -3.01 7.37
CA PRO A 174 -3.95 -4.18 8.24
C PRO A 174 -4.51 -3.93 9.64
N ARG A 175 -4.82 -5.00 10.38
CA ARG A 175 -5.50 -4.91 11.68
C ARG A 175 -4.79 -4.02 12.70
N GLY A 176 -3.44 -4.03 12.73
CA GLY A 176 -2.65 -3.19 13.63
C GLY A 176 -2.92 -1.72 13.36
N LEU A 177 -2.50 -1.25 12.18
CA LEU A 177 -2.77 0.10 11.69
C LEU A 177 -4.24 0.54 11.80
N PHE A 178 -5.19 -0.32 11.44
CA PHE A 178 -6.62 0.00 11.55
C PHE A 178 -7.03 0.28 12.99
N ARG A 179 -6.55 -0.51 13.97
CA ARG A 179 -6.82 -0.27 15.40
C ARG A 179 -6.16 1.01 15.89
N SER A 180 -4.91 1.28 15.48
CA SER A 180 -4.23 2.53 15.83
C SER A 180 -5.02 3.78 15.39
N LEU A 181 -5.67 3.74 14.23
CA LEU A 181 -6.56 4.83 13.78
C LEU A 181 -7.79 4.99 14.70
N LEU A 182 -8.42 3.88 15.10
CA LEU A 182 -9.57 3.92 16.01
C LEU A 182 -9.16 4.44 17.39
N ASP A 183 -8.01 4.00 17.89
CA ASP A 183 -7.55 4.33 19.24
C ASP A 183 -7.11 5.78 19.33
N ALA A 184 -6.42 6.32 18.32
CA ALA A 184 -6.10 7.75 18.24
C ALA A 184 -7.37 8.61 18.24
N ALA A 185 -8.38 8.26 17.42
CA ALA A 185 -9.64 9.01 17.39
C ALA A 185 -10.39 8.95 18.74
N ARG A 186 -10.40 7.79 19.42
CA ARG A 186 -10.99 7.64 20.75
C ARG A 186 -10.26 8.41 21.84
N GLN A 187 -8.98 8.68 21.66
CA GLN A 187 -8.17 9.52 22.55
C GLN A 187 -8.42 11.03 22.32
N GLY A 188 -9.25 11.40 21.35
CA GLY A 188 -9.61 12.79 21.08
C GLY A 188 -8.78 13.48 19.99
N VAL A 189 -7.88 12.74 19.33
CA VAL A 189 -7.09 13.23 18.19
C VAL A 189 -8.02 13.52 17.00
N ASP A 190 -7.84 14.64 16.31
CA ASP A 190 -8.54 14.94 15.05
C ASP A 190 -7.99 14.08 13.90
N VAL A 191 -8.55 12.87 13.76
CA VAL A 191 -8.19 11.93 12.69
C VAL A 191 -9.05 12.20 11.45
N ARG A 192 -8.40 12.58 10.35
CA ARG A 192 -9.07 12.81 9.05
C ARG A 192 -8.48 11.92 7.97
N LEU A 193 -9.34 11.26 7.21
CA LEU A 193 -8.98 10.42 6.08
C LEU A 193 -9.54 11.03 4.79
N LEU A 194 -8.66 11.34 3.85
CA LEU A 194 -9.02 11.71 2.48
C LEU A 194 -8.72 10.52 1.56
N VAL A 195 -9.75 10.05 0.88
CA VAL A 195 -9.73 8.82 0.07
C VAL A 195 -10.44 9.05 -1.27
N PRO A 196 -10.19 8.23 -2.30
CA PRO A 196 -10.83 8.43 -3.60
C PRO A 196 -12.33 8.15 -3.56
N GLY A 197 -13.16 9.07 -4.09
CA GLY A 197 -14.58 8.78 -4.37
C GLY A 197 -14.78 7.92 -5.63
N THR A 198 -13.84 8.02 -6.55
CA THR A 198 -13.67 7.22 -7.78
C THR A 198 -12.34 6.48 -7.71
N SER A 199 -12.28 5.23 -8.17
CA SER A 199 -11.04 4.45 -8.22
C SER A 199 -10.92 3.78 -9.59
N ASP A 200 -9.70 3.72 -10.09
CA ASP A 200 -9.26 2.91 -11.23
C ASP A 200 -9.52 1.40 -11.06
N LEU A 201 -9.77 0.96 -9.82
CA LEU A 201 -10.16 -0.40 -9.46
C LEU A 201 -11.59 -0.39 -8.88
N PRO A 202 -12.64 -0.47 -9.72
CA PRO A 202 -14.04 -0.31 -9.29
C PRO A 202 -14.46 -1.24 -8.15
N HIS A 203 -13.89 -2.44 -8.09
CA HIS A 203 -14.19 -3.45 -7.08
C HIS A 203 -13.61 -3.13 -5.69
N ILE A 204 -12.56 -2.30 -5.61
CA ILE A 204 -11.94 -1.90 -4.34
C ILE A 204 -12.78 -0.84 -3.62
N ARG A 205 -13.58 -0.04 -4.34
CA ARG A 205 -14.42 1.00 -3.72
C ARG A 205 -15.40 0.46 -2.68
N ASN A 206 -16.01 -0.70 -2.95
CA ASN A 206 -16.89 -1.34 -1.98
C ASN A 206 -16.11 -1.93 -0.80
N LEU A 207 -14.87 -2.34 -1.04
CA LEU A 207 -13.99 -2.90 -0.03
C LEU A 207 -13.53 -1.83 0.97
N THR A 208 -13.09 -0.66 0.52
CA THR A 208 -12.66 0.43 1.41
C THR A 208 -13.81 0.90 2.32
N ARG A 209 -15.04 1.00 1.79
CA ARG A 209 -16.23 1.43 2.54
C ARG A 209 -16.69 0.49 3.66
N THR A 210 -16.28 -0.77 3.64
CA THR A 210 -16.67 -1.74 4.69
C THR A 210 -16.10 -1.40 6.06
N GLY A 211 -14.93 -0.76 6.11
CA GLY A 211 -14.29 -0.30 7.36
C GLY A 211 -14.78 1.07 7.83
N TYR A 212 -15.50 1.82 7.00
CA TYR A 212 -15.89 3.21 7.31
C TYR A 212 -16.78 3.31 8.54
N ARG A 213 -17.66 2.34 8.77
CA ARG A 213 -18.55 2.38 9.94
C ARG A 213 -17.74 2.47 11.23
N ASP A 214 -16.81 1.54 11.45
CA ASP A 214 -16.06 1.46 12.70
C ASP A 214 -15.19 2.73 12.88
N LEU A 215 -14.60 3.24 11.78
CA LEU A 215 -13.85 4.49 11.77
C LEU A 215 -14.73 5.69 12.15
N LEU A 216 -15.86 5.88 11.47
CA LEU A 216 -16.80 6.98 11.73
C LEU A 216 -17.39 6.90 13.14
N GLU A 217 -17.69 5.69 13.65
CA GLU A 217 -18.18 5.49 15.02
C GLU A 217 -17.12 5.78 16.08
N SER A 218 -15.83 5.70 15.75
CA SER A 218 -14.73 6.06 16.65
C SER A 218 -14.37 7.55 16.67
N GLY A 219 -14.95 8.36 15.79
CA GLY A 219 -14.67 9.80 15.67
C GLY A 219 -13.80 10.18 14.47
N VAL A 220 -13.31 9.21 13.69
CA VAL A 220 -12.56 9.50 12.45
C VAL A 220 -13.48 10.17 11.44
N ARG A 221 -13.01 11.25 10.81
CA ARG A 221 -13.70 11.93 9.72
C ARG A 221 -13.19 11.43 8.37
N ILE A 222 -14.08 11.07 7.47
CA ILE A 222 -13.71 10.51 6.15
C ILE A 222 -14.23 11.43 5.05
N PHE A 223 -13.39 11.77 4.10
CA PHE A 223 -13.67 12.63 2.95
C PHE A 223 -13.39 11.86 1.66
N GLU A 224 -14.37 11.83 0.76
CA GLU A 224 -14.25 11.21 -0.57
C GLU A 224 -13.96 12.29 -1.63
N TRP A 225 -12.83 12.17 -2.32
CA TRP A 225 -12.42 13.04 -3.42
C TRP A 225 -13.40 12.99 -4.60
N ARG A 226 -13.80 14.15 -5.14
CA ARG A 226 -14.74 14.26 -6.28
C ARG A 226 -14.10 14.56 -7.63
N GLY A 227 -12.80 14.81 -7.68
CA GLY A 227 -12.10 15.01 -8.95
C GLY A 227 -11.87 13.70 -9.70
N SER A 228 -10.92 13.70 -10.64
CA SER A 228 -10.55 12.55 -11.47
C SER A 228 -10.23 11.28 -10.65
N MET A 229 -9.02 11.21 -10.10
CA MET A 229 -8.51 10.13 -9.27
C MET A 229 -7.53 10.73 -8.27
N LEU A 230 -7.63 10.31 -7.01
CA LEU A 230 -6.70 10.70 -5.94
C LEU A 230 -5.67 9.58 -5.72
N HIS A 231 -4.43 9.80 -6.12
CA HIS A 231 -3.35 8.82 -6.03
C HIS A 231 -2.26 9.19 -5.01
N ALA A 232 -2.49 10.18 -4.14
CA ALA A 232 -1.52 10.53 -3.09
C ALA A 232 -1.44 9.48 -1.97
N LYS A 233 -0.27 9.36 -1.33
CA LYS A 233 -0.03 8.60 -0.09
C LYS A 233 0.75 9.48 0.89
N SER A 234 0.02 10.34 1.59
CA SER A 234 0.62 11.30 2.52
C SER A 234 -0.02 11.25 3.90
N VAL A 235 0.77 11.55 4.92
CA VAL A 235 0.33 11.73 6.30
C VAL A 235 0.92 13.04 6.81
N VAL A 236 0.12 13.85 7.50
CA VAL A 236 0.60 14.98 8.29
C VAL A 236 0.05 14.86 9.71
N ALA A 237 0.92 14.97 10.71
CA ALA A 237 0.57 14.81 12.12
C ALA A 237 1.15 15.93 12.98
N ASP A 238 0.32 16.44 13.90
CA ASP A 238 0.63 17.49 14.88
C ASP A 238 1.32 18.74 14.30
N GLY A 239 1.07 19.06 13.03
CA GLY A 239 1.71 20.19 12.35
C GLY A 239 3.24 20.13 12.32
N ARG A 240 3.83 18.94 12.49
CA ARG A 240 5.30 18.74 12.60
C ARG A 240 5.82 17.58 11.77
N TRP A 241 5.11 16.45 11.79
CA TRP A 241 5.53 15.23 11.10
C TRP A 241 4.82 15.08 9.76
N VAL A 242 5.58 14.80 8.72
CA VAL A 242 5.05 14.54 7.37
C VAL A 242 5.60 13.23 6.83
N ARG A 243 4.71 12.37 6.33
CA ARG A 243 5.09 11.24 5.49
C ARG A 243 4.63 11.47 4.06
N ILE A 244 5.51 11.27 3.09
CA ILE A 244 5.18 11.24 1.67
C ILE A 244 5.89 10.06 1.02
N GLY A 245 5.22 9.34 0.12
CA GLY A 245 5.88 8.29 -0.62
C GLY A 245 4.95 7.44 -1.46
N SER A 246 5.41 6.23 -1.77
CA SER A 246 4.72 5.29 -2.66
C SER A 246 3.83 4.27 -1.93
N THR A 247 4.02 4.07 -0.62
CA THR A 247 3.34 3.01 0.14
C THR A 247 1.87 3.35 0.35
N ASN A 248 0.95 2.54 -0.18
CA ASN A 248 -0.46 2.65 0.19
C ASN A 248 -0.75 1.98 1.55
N LEU A 249 -1.86 2.35 2.19
CA LEU A 249 -2.33 1.70 3.42
C LEU A 249 -3.05 0.37 3.14
N ASN A 250 -2.38 -0.54 2.45
CA ASN A 250 -2.83 -1.90 2.18
C ASN A 250 -1.71 -2.93 2.39
N LEU A 251 -2.09 -4.19 2.60
CA LEU A 251 -1.15 -5.25 2.98
C LEU A 251 -0.03 -5.47 1.94
N SER A 252 -0.35 -5.37 0.64
CA SER A 252 0.64 -5.57 -0.41
C SER A 252 1.71 -4.48 -0.40
N SER A 253 1.31 -3.21 -0.26
CA SER A 253 2.28 -2.10 -0.19
C SER A 253 3.06 -2.14 1.12
N LEU A 254 2.39 -2.37 2.25
CA LEU A 254 3.03 -2.33 3.57
C LEU A 254 4.02 -3.48 3.85
N ILE A 255 3.84 -4.64 3.19
CA ILE A 255 4.62 -5.86 3.50
C ILE A 255 5.22 -6.53 2.26
N ALA A 256 4.52 -6.56 1.13
CA ALA A 256 4.88 -7.44 0.01
C ALA A 256 5.71 -6.75 -1.09
N ASN A 257 5.61 -5.43 -1.23
CA ASN A 257 6.25 -4.68 -2.30
C ASN A 257 7.54 -3.99 -1.85
N TYR A 258 8.38 -3.65 -2.83
CA TYR A 258 9.36 -2.60 -2.63
C TYR A 258 8.65 -1.26 -2.69
N GLU A 259 8.68 -0.54 -1.58
CA GLU A 259 8.12 0.80 -1.46
C GLU A 259 9.19 1.78 -0.97
N LEU A 260 8.89 3.06 -1.09
CA LEU A 260 9.78 4.14 -0.70
C LEU A 260 8.95 5.30 -0.15
N ASP A 261 9.12 5.57 1.13
CA ASP A 261 8.57 6.74 1.77
C ASP A 261 9.69 7.58 2.37
N ILE A 262 9.40 8.85 2.62
CA ILE A 262 10.20 9.71 3.47
C ILE A 262 9.33 10.18 4.64
N LEU A 263 9.92 10.19 5.83
CA LEU A 263 9.37 10.85 7.02
C LEU A 263 10.19 12.12 7.23
N ILE A 264 9.50 13.25 7.32
CA ILE A 264 10.07 14.58 7.48
C ILE A 264 9.57 15.16 8.79
N GLU A 265 10.47 15.70 9.58
CA GLU A 265 10.16 16.51 10.75
C GLU A 265 10.51 17.97 10.46
N ASN A 266 9.48 18.79 10.20
CA ASN A 266 9.63 20.21 9.93
C ASN A 266 8.27 20.91 9.99
N GLU A 267 8.12 21.91 10.87
CA GLU A 267 6.83 22.59 11.08
C GLU A 267 6.37 23.37 9.84
N ALA A 268 7.29 24.09 9.19
CA ALA A 268 6.96 24.90 8.01
C ALA A 268 6.48 24.02 6.85
N PHE A 269 7.11 22.85 6.64
CA PHE A 269 6.69 21.90 5.62
C PHE A 269 5.37 21.20 5.99
N ALA A 270 5.17 20.85 7.26
CA ALA A 270 3.92 20.27 7.74
C ALA A 270 2.74 21.23 7.55
N GLN A 271 2.91 22.53 7.82
CA GLN A 271 1.89 23.55 7.54
C GLN A 271 1.52 23.63 6.05
N GLN A 272 2.51 23.53 5.15
CA GLN A 272 2.25 23.47 3.70
C GLN A 272 1.42 22.23 3.32
N MET A 273 1.74 21.08 3.91
CA MET A 273 1.02 19.83 3.68
C MET A 273 -0.39 19.84 4.26
N GLU A 274 -0.60 20.46 5.42
CA GLU A 274 -1.94 20.69 5.95
C GLU A 274 -2.76 21.64 5.07
N ALA A 275 -2.14 22.71 4.56
CA ALA A 275 -2.79 23.62 3.62
C ALA A 275 -3.18 22.89 2.33
N GLN A 276 -2.32 22.00 1.82
CA GLN A 276 -2.65 21.14 0.68
C GLN A 276 -3.81 20.19 1.00
N PHE A 277 -3.81 19.54 2.16
CA PHE A 277 -4.89 18.66 2.58
C PHE A 277 -6.23 19.42 2.62
N ARG A 278 -6.25 20.63 3.21
CA ARG A 278 -7.45 21.48 3.26
C ARG A 278 -7.93 21.85 1.84
N ARG A 279 -7.03 22.23 0.94
CA ARG A 279 -7.39 22.47 -0.48
C ARG A 279 -8.00 21.23 -1.14
N ASP A 280 -7.49 20.04 -0.82
CA ASP A 280 -8.07 18.81 -1.37
C ASP A 280 -9.48 18.53 -0.79
N LEU A 281 -9.77 18.98 0.45
CA LEU A 281 -11.09 18.89 1.04
C LEU A 281 -12.14 19.76 0.33
N ASP A 282 -11.74 20.90 -0.25
CA ASP A 282 -12.64 21.78 -1.02
C ASP A 282 -13.26 21.06 -2.24
N HIS A 283 -12.58 20.03 -2.72
CA HIS A 283 -13.03 19.16 -3.82
C HIS A 283 -13.49 17.77 -3.34
N SER A 284 -13.85 17.64 -2.06
CA SER A 284 -14.24 16.38 -1.45
C SER A 284 -15.62 16.45 -0.79
N VAL A 285 -16.23 15.28 -0.54
CA VAL A 285 -17.47 15.18 0.26
C VAL A 285 -17.18 14.43 1.53
N GLU A 286 -17.55 15.01 2.67
CA GLU A 286 -17.50 14.31 3.95
C GLU A 286 -18.54 13.19 4.00
N VAL A 287 -18.11 11.98 4.33
CA VAL A 287 -18.97 10.82 4.50
C VAL A 287 -19.74 11.00 5.81
N ARG A 288 -21.03 11.30 5.69
CA ARG A 288 -21.91 11.42 6.86
C ARG A 288 -22.48 10.06 7.23
N TYR A 289 -22.16 9.61 8.43
CA TYR A 289 -22.87 8.48 9.05
C TYR A 289 -24.12 9.01 9.74
N SER A 290 -25.30 8.81 9.14
CA SER A 290 -26.54 8.89 9.92
C SER A 290 -26.65 7.61 10.72
N ARG A 291 -26.55 7.69 12.06
CA ARG A 291 -27.14 6.66 12.92
C ARG A 291 -28.62 6.61 12.57
N ARG A 292 -29.05 5.70 11.69
CA ARG A 292 -30.46 5.31 11.72
C ARG A 292 -30.66 4.78 13.13
N PRO A 293 -31.52 5.39 13.97
CA PRO A 293 -31.94 4.68 15.16
C PRO A 293 -32.49 3.36 14.63
N LEU A 294 -31.87 2.24 15.03
CA LEU A 294 -32.60 0.99 14.97
C LEU A 294 -33.88 1.31 15.72
N PHE A 295 -35.02 1.25 15.04
CA PHE A 295 -36.33 1.34 15.68
C PHE A 295 -36.27 0.39 16.87
N ARG A 296 -36.05 0.98 18.05
CA ARG A 296 -36.15 0.31 19.31
C ARG A 296 -37.59 0.57 19.69
N ASP A 297 -38.51 -0.01 18.92
CA ASP A 297 -39.78 -0.37 19.51
C ASP A 297 -39.36 -1.29 20.65
N SER A 298 -39.33 -0.72 21.86
CA SER A 298 -39.47 -1.50 23.07
C SER A 298 -40.84 -2.16 22.93
N ILE A 299 -40.88 -3.28 22.21
CA ILE A 299 -41.88 -4.30 22.45
C ILE A 299 -41.61 -4.66 23.90
N ALA A 300 -42.44 -4.10 24.79
CA ALA A 300 -42.50 -4.52 26.17
C ALA A 300 -42.86 -6.00 26.11
N PHE A 301 -41.85 -6.86 26.20
CA PHE A 301 -42.06 -8.28 26.32
C PHE A 301 -42.56 -8.50 27.73
N GLN A 302 -43.89 -8.50 27.90
CA GLN A 302 -44.49 -9.11 29.07
C GLN A 302 -44.11 -10.58 29.00
N VAL A 303 -43.14 -10.97 29.85
CA VAL A 303 -42.85 -12.38 30.10
C VAL A 303 -44.09 -12.93 30.81
N PRO A 304 -44.85 -13.86 30.23
CA PRO A 304 -45.91 -14.52 30.95
C PRO A 304 -45.27 -15.29 32.10
N ASP A 305 -45.72 -15.06 33.33
CA ASP A 305 -45.34 -15.89 34.47
C ASP A 305 -45.76 -17.33 34.17
N GLY A 306 -44.78 -18.24 34.11
CA GLY A 306 -45.04 -19.68 34.11
C GLY A 306 -44.78 -20.46 32.82
N ALA A 307 -43.72 -20.18 32.06
CA ALA A 307 -43.28 -21.08 30.98
C ALA A 307 -41.80 -21.49 31.15
N THR A 308 -41.55 -22.47 32.00
CA THR A 308 -40.34 -23.30 31.93
C THR A 308 -40.59 -24.46 30.97
N ASP A 309 -40.76 -24.14 29.68
CA ASP A 309 -40.58 -25.15 28.64
C ASP A 309 -39.19 -24.96 28.04
N GLU A 310 -38.38 -26.02 28.08
CA GLU A 310 -37.12 -26.08 27.35
C GLU A 310 -37.40 -25.94 25.85
N HIS A 311 -37.48 -24.69 25.37
CA HIS A 311 -37.67 -24.40 23.95
C HIS A 311 -36.43 -24.85 23.19
N ARG A 312 -36.52 -26.02 22.55
CA ARG A 312 -35.49 -26.52 21.63
C ARG A 312 -35.59 -25.72 20.33
N PRO A 313 -34.63 -24.82 20.03
CA PRO A 313 -34.77 -23.91 18.89
C PRO A 313 -34.85 -24.70 17.58
N GLY A 314 -35.82 -24.35 16.74
CA GLY A 314 -35.99 -24.95 15.41
C GLY A 314 -34.78 -24.67 14.51
N PHE A 315 -34.62 -25.44 13.41
CA PHE A 315 -33.48 -25.30 12.49
C PHE A 315 -33.30 -23.87 11.95
N ARG A 316 -34.41 -23.20 11.58
CA ARG A 316 -34.41 -21.81 11.10
C ARG A 316 -33.97 -20.82 12.19
N GLU A 317 -34.34 -21.09 13.43
CA GLU A 317 -34.01 -20.26 14.58
C GLU A 317 -32.54 -20.42 14.99
N ARG A 318 -32.02 -21.66 15.01
CA ARG A 318 -30.59 -21.94 15.18
C ARG A 318 -29.75 -21.26 14.11
N ARG A 319 -30.19 -21.28 12.85
CA ARG A 319 -29.53 -20.55 11.76
C ARG A 319 -29.53 -19.04 11.97
N ARG A 320 -30.66 -18.44 12.36
CA ARG A 320 -30.73 -17.00 12.65
C ARG A 320 -29.85 -16.61 13.85
N ARG A 321 -29.88 -17.38 14.94
CA ARG A 321 -29.04 -17.16 16.12
C ARG A 321 -27.55 -17.31 15.78
N ALA A 322 -27.18 -18.32 14.98
CA ALA A 322 -25.82 -18.49 14.49
C ALA A 322 -25.38 -17.33 13.59
N VAL A 323 -26.24 -16.84 12.69
CA VAL A 323 -25.93 -15.68 11.82
C VAL A 323 -25.79 -14.39 12.63
N VAL A 324 -26.60 -14.19 13.67
CA VAL A 324 -26.52 -13.02 14.56
C VAL A 324 -25.29 -13.10 15.46
N ALA A 325 -24.99 -14.26 16.04
CA ALA A 325 -23.78 -14.49 16.83
C ALA A 325 -22.51 -14.34 15.99
N LEU A 326 -22.51 -14.86 14.76
CA LEU A 326 -21.44 -14.68 13.78
C LEU A 326 -21.28 -13.22 13.36
N ARG A 327 -22.38 -12.45 13.25
CA ARG A 327 -22.30 -11.00 13.02
C ARG A 327 -21.73 -10.26 14.23
N ALA A 328 -22.07 -10.65 15.45
CA ALA A 328 -21.61 -9.99 16.68
C ALA A 328 -20.14 -10.29 17.02
N ALA A 329 -19.66 -11.50 16.73
CA ALA A 329 -18.28 -11.94 17.03
C ALA A 329 -17.23 -11.38 16.07
N ILE A 330 -17.64 -10.85 14.92
CA ILE A 330 -16.74 -10.43 13.84
C ILE A 330 -16.69 -8.89 13.79
N SER A 331 -15.58 -8.31 14.25
CA SER A 331 -15.26 -6.87 14.08
C SER A 331 -15.17 -6.48 12.60
N GLY A 332 -15.33 -5.20 12.23
CA GLY A 332 -15.45 -4.78 10.83
C GLY A 332 -14.32 -5.29 9.92
N SER A 333 -13.06 -5.25 10.39
CA SER A 333 -11.91 -5.80 9.63
C SER A 333 -11.98 -7.31 9.41
N GLU A 334 -12.57 -8.06 10.34
CA GLU A 334 -12.77 -9.50 10.19
C GLU A 334 -13.94 -9.81 9.25
N ARG A 335 -14.99 -8.98 9.19
CA ARG A 335 -16.14 -9.19 8.28
C ARG A 335 -15.69 -9.14 6.82
N VAL A 336 -14.72 -8.28 6.54
CA VAL A 336 -14.16 -8.07 5.21
C VAL A 336 -13.32 -9.25 4.77
N LEU A 337 -12.36 -9.66 5.60
CA LEU A 337 -11.52 -10.82 5.33
C LEU A 337 -12.37 -12.10 5.27
N PHE A 338 -13.41 -12.21 6.10
CA PHE A 338 -14.33 -13.32 6.12
C PHE A 338 -15.21 -13.38 4.86
N LEU A 339 -15.77 -12.24 4.44
CA LEU A 339 -16.55 -12.15 3.21
C LEU A 339 -15.69 -12.42 1.96
N GLN A 340 -14.46 -11.93 1.92
CA GLN A 340 -13.49 -12.23 0.85
C GLN A 340 -13.19 -13.73 0.78
N ARG A 341 -12.97 -14.38 1.94
CA ARG A 341 -12.76 -15.84 2.01
C ARG A 341 -13.99 -16.59 1.51
N ILE A 342 -15.19 -16.18 1.93
CA ILE A 342 -16.45 -16.82 1.50
C ILE A 342 -16.66 -16.67 0.00
N VAL A 343 -16.52 -15.46 -0.54
CA VAL A 343 -16.72 -15.21 -1.98
C VAL A 343 -15.65 -15.93 -2.80
N GLY A 344 -14.38 -15.89 -2.38
CA GLY A 344 -13.30 -16.63 -3.02
C GLY A 344 -13.54 -18.14 -3.01
N LEU A 345 -13.95 -18.69 -1.87
CA LEU A 345 -14.32 -20.11 -1.77
C LEU A 345 -15.56 -20.45 -2.60
N ALA A 346 -16.55 -19.56 -2.68
CA ALA A 346 -17.75 -19.76 -3.49
C ALA A 346 -17.44 -19.73 -4.99
N VAL A 347 -16.61 -18.79 -5.45
CA VAL A 347 -16.13 -18.74 -6.84
C VAL A 347 -15.30 -19.97 -7.16
N LEU A 348 -14.38 -20.36 -6.28
CA LEU A 348 -13.60 -21.58 -6.44
C LEU A 348 -14.50 -22.83 -6.49
N ALA A 349 -15.53 -22.89 -5.65
CA ALA A 349 -16.51 -23.97 -5.66
C ALA A 349 -17.31 -24.01 -6.97
N VAL A 350 -17.77 -22.87 -7.48
CA VAL A 350 -18.44 -22.78 -8.80
C VAL A 350 -17.50 -23.22 -9.91
N LEU A 351 -16.24 -22.79 -9.91
CA LEU A 351 -15.24 -23.21 -10.90
C LEU A 351 -14.95 -24.72 -10.82
N LEU A 352 -14.91 -25.29 -9.62
CA LEU A 352 -14.75 -26.73 -9.41
C LEU A 352 -15.98 -27.53 -9.86
N LEU A 353 -17.19 -27.00 -9.70
CA LEU A 353 -18.44 -27.66 -10.10
C LEU A 353 -18.73 -27.55 -11.60
N VAL A 354 -18.49 -26.38 -12.19
CA VAL A 354 -18.79 -26.10 -13.61
C VAL A 354 -17.65 -26.56 -14.52
N PHE A 355 -16.40 -26.46 -14.07
CA PHE A 355 -15.21 -26.81 -14.84
C PHE A 355 -14.26 -27.77 -14.09
N PRO A 356 -14.72 -28.94 -13.63
CA PRO A 356 -13.96 -29.80 -12.72
C PRO A 356 -12.59 -30.23 -13.26
N ARG A 357 -12.50 -30.56 -14.56
CA ARG A 357 -11.25 -30.98 -15.19
C ARG A 357 -10.26 -29.83 -15.37
N ALA A 358 -10.72 -28.67 -15.83
CA ALA A 358 -9.86 -27.51 -16.04
C ALA A 358 -9.40 -26.90 -14.72
N THR A 359 -10.34 -26.66 -13.81
CA THR A 359 -10.04 -26.12 -12.48
C THR A 359 -9.19 -27.10 -11.66
N GLY A 360 -9.49 -28.40 -11.71
CA GLY A 360 -8.68 -29.43 -11.07
C GLY A 360 -7.26 -29.53 -11.64
N LEU A 361 -7.10 -29.40 -12.96
CA LEU A 361 -5.78 -29.36 -13.60
C LEU A 361 -4.99 -28.10 -13.22
N VAL A 362 -5.63 -26.93 -13.21
CA VAL A 362 -5.00 -25.67 -12.79
C VAL A 362 -4.58 -25.73 -11.32
N LEU A 363 -5.44 -26.21 -10.42
CA LEU A 363 -5.13 -26.37 -9.00
C LEU A 363 -4.04 -27.43 -8.79
N GLY A 364 -4.11 -28.56 -9.49
CA GLY A 364 -3.09 -29.61 -9.44
C GLY A 364 -1.73 -29.11 -9.90
N LEU A 365 -1.69 -28.38 -11.02
CA LEU A 365 -0.47 -27.73 -11.51
C LEU A 365 0.04 -26.68 -10.53
N LEU A 366 -0.84 -25.89 -9.91
CA LEU A 366 -0.45 -24.91 -8.88
C LEU A 366 0.16 -25.60 -7.66
N VAL A 367 -0.42 -26.70 -7.18
CA VAL A 367 0.08 -27.47 -6.03
C VAL A 367 1.42 -28.14 -6.37
N VAL A 368 1.53 -28.79 -7.53
CA VAL A 368 2.80 -29.36 -8.01
C VAL A 368 3.86 -28.27 -8.13
N TRP A 369 3.48 -27.12 -8.67
CA TRP A 369 4.37 -25.98 -8.79
C TRP A 369 4.84 -25.46 -7.42
N VAL A 370 3.94 -25.24 -6.47
CA VAL A 370 4.29 -24.84 -5.09
C VAL A 370 5.19 -25.87 -4.41
N ALA A 371 4.90 -27.17 -4.56
CA ALA A 371 5.74 -28.24 -4.02
C ALA A 371 7.16 -28.20 -4.61
N LEU A 372 7.28 -28.07 -5.95
CA LEU A 372 8.57 -27.99 -6.63
C LEU A 372 9.36 -26.75 -6.21
N THR A 373 8.72 -25.57 -6.13
CA THR A 373 9.39 -24.33 -5.70
C THR A 373 9.86 -24.40 -4.25
N THR A 374 9.07 -25.00 -3.36
CA THR A 374 9.46 -25.20 -1.94
C THR A 374 10.67 -26.14 -1.84
N VAL A 375 10.72 -27.20 -2.65
CA VAL A 375 11.89 -28.10 -2.71
C VAL A 375 13.12 -27.36 -3.23
N VAL A 376 12.98 -26.55 -4.29
CA VAL A 376 14.08 -25.74 -4.83
C VAL A 376 14.60 -24.76 -3.78
N ASP A 377 13.72 -24.03 -3.11
CA ASP A 377 14.08 -23.08 -2.05
C ASP A 377 14.78 -23.79 -0.88
N ALA A 378 14.29 -24.96 -0.47
CA ALA A 378 14.93 -25.77 0.58
C ALA A 378 16.32 -26.25 0.16
N VAL A 379 16.50 -26.68 -1.09
CA VAL A 379 17.81 -27.10 -1.63
C VAL A 379 18.77 -25.91 -1.73
N VAL A 380 18.31 -24.75 -2.20
CA VAL A 380 19.12 -23.52 -2.29
C VAL A 380 19.52 -23.04 -0.89
N ALA A 381 18.60 -23.03 0.07
CA ALA A 381 18.87 -22.69 1.46
C ALA A 381 19.91 -23.65 2.08
N ARG A 382 19.75 -24.96 1.85
CA ARG A 382 20.70 -25.98 2.33
C ARG A 382 22.09 -25.82 1.70
N ARG A 383 22.17 -25.51 0.40
CA ARG A 383 23.44 -25.23 -0.30
C ARG A 383 24.10 -23.94 0.16
N ARG A 384 23.32 -22.92 0.53
CA ARG A 384 23.81 -21.68 1.15
C ARG A 384 24.41 -21.96 2.54
N ASN A 385 23.72 -22.73 3.37
CA ASN A 385 24.20 -23.10 4.70
C ASN A 385 25.43 -24.03 4.66
N ALA A 386 25.53 -24.90 3.64
CA ALA A 386 26.70 -25.75 3.43
C ALA A 386 27.93 -25.01 2.88
N ARG A 387 27.77 -23.75 2.42
CA ARG A 387 28.86 -22.89 1.94
C ARG A 387 29.34 -21.86 2.97
N LEU A 388 28.73 -21.81 4.15
CA LEU A 388 29.27 -21.05 5.28
C LEU A 388 30.39 -21.89 5.92
N PRO A 389 31.63 -21.38 6.04
CA PRO A 389 32.69 -22.10 6.73
C PRO A 389 32.28 -22.34 8.18
N ALA A 390 32.29 -23.60 8.61
CA ALA A 390 32.24 -23.95 10.02
C ALA A 390 33.60 -23.54 10.64
N GLY A 391 33.70 -22.30 11.12
CA GLY A 391 34.92 -21.87 11.80
C GLY A 391 35.10 -20.36 11.91
N SER A 392 34.41 -19.73 12.85
CA SER A 392 34.98 -18.69 13.72
C SER A 392 34.01 -18.41 14.88
N VAL A 393 33.89 -19.38 15.78
CA VAL A 393 33.56 -19.10 17.18
C VAL A 393 34.82 -19.36 17.97
N SER A 394 35.64 -18.33 18.14
CA SER A 394 36.57 -18.22 19.27
C SER A 394 36.76 -16.75 19.64
N ARG A 395 36.36 -16.47 20.89
CA ARG A 395 36.47 -15.25 21.71
C ARG A 395 35.63 -14.04 21.33
#